data_AF-A0A3C1FTC5-F1
#
_entry.id   AF-A0A3C1FTC5-F1
#
_cell.length_a   1.000
_cell.length_b   1.000
_cell.length_c   1.000
_cell.angle_alpha   90.00
_cell.angle_beta   90.00
_cell.angle_gamma   90.00
#
_symmetry.space_group_name_H-M   'P 1'
#
loop_
_entity.id
_entity.type
_entity.pdbx_description
1 polymer ?
#
loop_
_entity_poly.entity_id
_entity_poly.type
_entity_poly.pdbx_seq_one_letter_code
_entity_poly.pdbx_strand_id
1 'polypeptide(L)'
;MPLLRKTNWLFLTLLVGLGVGMLGGHPVFAAGGEKPQKIDYPDYPPAPARQDRAEAAKKSDGCESCHTATDAATMHRNPAVVIGCADCHGGDATVFKPDGSHQGDTQYFAAQERAHVRPTLPLTWHYPDSANPEGSFTLLNAEASEYVRFVNPSDYRIAHLACGNCHAEIIAKAKR
;
A
#
# COMPACT_ATOMS: atom_id res chain seq x y z
N MET A 1 -16.26 -80.06 -37.98
CA MET A 1 -17.21 -81.06 -37.43
C MET A 1 -16.43 -82.01 -36.53
N PRO A 2 -16.97 -82.47 -35.38
CA PRO A 2 -17.98 -81.85 -34.52
C PRO A 2 -17.78 -82.13 -32.99
N LEU A 3 -18.61 -81.45 -32.16
CA LEU A 3 -19.08 -81.82 -30.81
C LEU A 3 -18.06 -81.76 -29.66
N LEU A 4 -18.33 -81.38 -28.40
CA LEU A 4 -19.51 -81.28 -27.53
C LEU A 4 -19.34 -80.00 -26.65
N ARG A 5 -20.25 -79.44 -25.84
CA ARG A 5 -21.34 -79.98 -25.02
C ARG A 5 -22.15 -78.79 -24.45
N LYS A 6 -23.44 -79.04 -24.23
CA LYS A 6 -24.44 -78.25 -23.47
C LYS A 6 -23.88 -77.90 -22.07
N THR A 7 -24.29 -76.85 -21.35
CA THR A 7 -25.60 -76.74 -20.67
C THR A 7 -25.72 -75.38 -19.93
N ASN A 8 -26.92 -74.82 -20.02
CA ASN A 8 -27.62 -73.88 -19.12
C ASN A 8 -27.19 -73.90 -17.63
N TRP A 9 -27.10 -72.73 -16.96
CA TRP A 9 -27.92 -72.35 -15.78
C TRP A 9 -27.44 -71.12 -15.00
N LEU A 10 -28.44 -70.43 -14.45
CA LEU A 10 -28.49 -69.58 -13.25
C LEU A 10 -28.16 -68.07 -13.31
N PHE A 11 -29.22 -67.33 -12.99
CA PHE A 11 -29.31 -65.99 -12.44
C PHE A 11 -28.21 -65.62 -11.44
N LEU A 12 -27.70 -64.39 -11.54
CA LEU A 12 -27.33 -63.60 -10.36
C LEU A 12 -27.82 -62.16 -10.55
N THR A 13 -28.70 -61.75 -9.64
CA THR A 13 -29.17 -60.40 -9.41
C THR A 13 -28.16 -59.60 -8.56
N LEU A 14 -28.26 -58.27 -8.67
CA LEU A 14 -28.02 -57.25 -7.65
C LEU A 14 -26.61 -56.60 -7.52
N LEU A 15 -26.56 -55.28 -7.78
CA LEU A 15 -26.10 -54.16 -6.89
C LEU A 15 -25.75 -52.93 -7.77
N VAL A 16 -26.54 -51.84 -7.76
CA VAL A 16 -26.38 -50.63 -6.90
C VAL A 16 -25.00 -49.99 -7.08
N GLY A 17 -24.82 -48.71 -7.47
CA GLY A 17 -25.76 -47.60 -7.48
C GLY A 17 -25.22 -46.32 -8.15
N LEU A 18 -26.06 -45.28 -8.04
CA LEU A 18 -25.90 -43.88 -8.41
C LEU A 18 -24.44 -43.36 -8.48
N GLY A 19 -23.97 -43.06 -9.68
CA GLY A 19 -22.90 -42.08 -9.90
C GLY A 19 -23.45 -40.67 -9.89
N VAL A 20 -23.92 -40.18 -8.74
CA VAL A 20 -24.33 -38.78 -8.56
C VAL A 20 -23.11 -37.95 -8.17
N GLY A 21 -22.78 -37.00 -9.06
CA GLY A 21 -22.23 -35.69 -8.76
C GLY A 21 -21.24 -35.57 -7.61
N MET A 22 -19.95 -35.69 -7.92
CA MET A 22 -18.92 -34.94 -7.21
C MET A 22 -18.23 -33.99 -8.18
N LEU A 23 -18.98 -32.99 -8.63
CA LEU A 23 -18.39 -31.69 -8.93
C LEU A 23 -17.94 -31.12 -7.59
N GLY A 24 -16.70 -31.42 -7.21
CA GLY A 24 -16.05 -30.76 -6.09
C GLY A 24 -16.11 -29.26 -6.34
N GLY A 25 -16.92 -28.55 -5.55
CA GLY A 25 -16.89 -27.11 -5.51
C GLY A 25 -15.50 -26.70 -5.07
N HIS A 26 -14.64 -26.37 -6.03
CA HIS A 26 -13.48 -25.55 -5.73
C HIS A 26 -14.02 -24.31 -5.01
N PRO A 27 -13.43 -23.90 -3.88
CA PRO A 27 -13.72 -22.59 -3.34
C PRO A 27 -13.38 -21.59 -4.45
N VAL A 28 -14.42 -21.04 -5.07
CA VAL A 28 -14.29 -19.89 -5.94
C VAL A 28 -13.90 -18.77 -5.00
N PHE A 29 -12.61 -18.53 -4.85
CA PHE A 29 -12.14 -17.26 -4.30
C PHE A 29 -12.77 -16.20 -5.18
N ALA A 30 -13.75 -15.48 -4.62
CA ALA A 30 -14.33 -14.35 -5.30
C ALA A 30 -13.19 -13.43 -5.73
N ALA A 31 -13.28 -12.88 -6.95
CA ALA A 31 -12.37 -11.86 -7.49
C ALA A 31 -12.46 -10.51 -6.72
N GLY A 32 -12.78 -10.55 -5.42
CA GLY A 32 -12.75 -9.41 -4.54
C GLY A 32 -11.32 -9.26 -4.04
N GLY A 33 -10.63 -8.23 -4.51
CA GLY A 33 -9.36 -7.81 -3.94
C GLY A 33 -9.45 -7.53 -2.43
N GLU A 34 -8.30 -7.30 -1.80
CA GLU A 34 -8.22 -6.89 -0.40
C GLU A 34 -9.20 -5.74 -0.11
N LYS A 35 -9.90 -5.83 1.03
CA LYS A 35 -10.79 -4.75 1.46
C LYS A 35 -9.98 -3.71 2.24
N PRO A 36 -10.16 -2.41 1.97
CA PRO A 36 -9.52 -1.35 2.76
C PRO A 36 -9.79 -1.53 4.25
N GLN A 37 -8.74 -1.61 5.07
CA GLN A 37 -8.87 -1.54 6.52
C GLN A 37 -9.24 -0.13 6.96
N LYS A 38 -10.03 -0.01 8.04
CA LYS A 38 -10.34 1.28 8.64
C LYS A 38 -9.14 1.77 9.45
N ILE A 39 -8.54 2.88 9.03
CA ILE A 39 -7.47 3.58 9.74
C ILE A 39 -7.96 5.00 10.03
N ASP A 40 -7.84 5.41 11.29
CA ASP A 40 -8.06 6.80 11.69
C ASP A 40 -6.71 7.53 11.58
N TYR A 41 -6.52 8.29 10.51
CA TYR A 41 -5.29 9.06 10.30
C TYR A 41 -5.29 10.35 11.13
N PRO A 42 -4.12 10.79 11.63
CA PRO A 42 -3.98 12.14 12.14
C PRO A 42 -4.13 13.15 11.01
N ASP A 43 -4.48 14.39 11.37
CA ASP A 43 -4.54 15.48 10.40
C ASP A 43 -3.13 15.85 9.92
N TYR A 44 -2.94 15.84 8.60
CA TYR A 44 -1.71 16.26 7.95
C TYR A 44 -1.96 17.63 7.30
N PRO A 45 -1.56 18.74 7.92
CA PRO A 45 -1.87 20.06 7.39
C PRO A 45 -1.26 20.27 6.00
N PRO A 46 -1.83 21.17 5.18
CA PRO A 46 -1.21 21.55 3.92
C PRO A 46 0.22 22.06 4.11
N ALA A 47 1.11 21.76 3.16
CA ALA A 47 2.47 22.27 3.15
C ALA A 47 2.45 23.81 3.23
N PRO A 48 3.14 24.44 4.17
CA PRO A 48 3.04 25.88 4.36
C PRO A 48 3.66 26.65 3.19
N ALA A 49 3.08 27.80 2.83
CA ALA A 49 3.68 28.69 1.83
C ALA A 49 5.03 29.26 2.32
N ARG A 50 5.17 29.44 3.64
CA ARG A 50 6.36 29.95 4.32
C ARG A 50 6.42 29.37 5.73
N GLN A 51 7.63 29.04 6.16
CA GLN A 51 7.98 28.68 7.52
C GLN A 51 9.48 28.95 7.70
N ASP A 52 9.98 28.93 8.93
CA ASP A 52 11.42 29.03 9.16
C ASP A 52 12.13 27.68 8.98
N ARG A 53 13.48 27.72 8.92
CA ARG A 53 14.28 26.51 8.71
C ARG A 53 14.23 25.55 9.90
N ALA A 54 14.00 26.05 11.12
CA ALA A 54 13.91 25.22 12.31
C ALA A 54 12.59 24.45 12.35
N GLU A 55 11.49 25.05 11.88
CA GLU A 55 10.20 24.39 11.69
C GLU A 55 10.28 23.30 10.63
N ALA A 56 10.91 23.58 9.49
CA ALA A 56 11.14 22.57 8.45
C ALA A 56 12.02 21.42 8.96
N ALA A 57 13.10 21.70 9.71
CA ALA A 57 13.96 20.69 10.31
C ALA A 57 13.18 19.77 11.26
N LYS A 58 12.36 20.33 12.17
CA LYS A 58 11.48 19.53 13.06
C LYS A 58 10.54 18.59 12.31
N LYS A 59 10.16 18.95 11.08
CA LYS A 59 9.30 18.15 10.19
C LYS A 59 10.08 17.21 9.27
N SER A 60 11.40 17.11 9.45
CA SER A 60 12.31 16.24 8.70
C SER A 60 13.17 15.35 9.61
N ASP A 61 13.59 15.82 10.79
CA ASP A 61 14.65 15.18 11.60
C ASP A 61 14.39 13.69 11.88
N GLY A 62 13.16 13.31 12.23
CA GLY A 62 12.79 11.91 12.42
C GLY A 62 12.86 11.09 11.13
N CYS A 63 12.39 11.67 10.01
CA CYS A 63 12.46 11.03 8.70
C CYS A 63 13.92 10.79 8.29
N GLU A 64 14.78 11.81 8.42
CA GLU A 64 16.19 11.79 8.03
C GLU A 64 17.04 10.87 8.92
N SER A 65 16.55 10.50 10.11
CA SER A 65 17.22 9.50 10.96
C SER A 65 17.20 8.07 10.38
N CYS A 66 16.24 7.78 9.49
CA CYS A 66 16.18 6.54 8.70
C CYS A 66 16.55 6.78 7.23
N HIS A 67 16.06 7.87 6.64
CA HIS A 67 16.26 8.25 5.25
C HIS A 67 17.47 9.17 5.09
N THR A 68 18.66 8.63 5.36
CA THR A 68 19.91 9.41 5.37
C THR A 68 20.43 9.79 3.98
N ALA A 69 19.89 9.18 2.92
CA ALA A 69 20.24 9.45 1.54
C ALA A 69 19.00 9.98 0.79
N THR A 70 19.09 11.22 0.31
CA THR A 70 18.07 11.85 -0.53
C THR A 70 18.73 12.73 -1.57
N ASP A 71 18.22 12.71 -2.80
CA ASP A 71 18.74 13.54 -3.88
C ASP A 71 18.39 15.03 -3.66
N ALA A 72 17.26 15.31 -3.01
CA ALA A 72 16.80 16.66 -2.70
C ALA A 72 15.81 16.64 -1.51
N ALA A 73 16.29 16.99 -0.31
CA ALA A 73 15.49 16.99 0.92
C ALA A 73 14.19 17.82 0.82
N THR A 74 14.21 18.92 0.07
CA THR A 74 13.03 19.79 -0.12
C THR A 74 12.34 19.59 -1.46
N MET A 75 12.83 18.69 -2.35
CA MET A 75 12.46 18.59 -3.77
C MET A 75 12.73 19.85 -4.61
N HIS A 76 13.25 20.93 -4.02
CA HIS A 76 13.46 22.21 -4.68
C HIS A 76 14.95 22.54 -4.74
N ARG A 77 15.44 22.94 -5.91
CA ARG A 77 16.81 23.46 -6.07
C ARG A 77 17.00 24.85 -5.47
N ASN A 78 15.91 25.61 -5.33
CA ASN A 78 15.96 26.96 -4.77
C ASN A 78 16.00 26.88 -3.23
N PRO A 79 17.10 27.31 -2.58
CA PRO A 79 17.25 27.24 -1.13
C PRO A 79 16.34 28.20 -0.35
N ALA A 80 15.60 29.08 -1.05
CA ALA A 80 14.56 29.92 -0.45
C ALA A 80 13.26 29.13 -0.17
N VAL A 81 13.09 27.94 -0.75
CA VAL A 81 11.95 27.06 -0.44
C VAL A 81 12.30 26.25 0.80
N VAL A 82 11.60 26.53 1.89
CA VAL A 82 11.83 25.94 3.21
C VAL A 82 10.66 25.03 3.56
N ILE A 83 10.80 23.74 3.29
CA ILE A 83 9.78 22.71 3.46
C ILE A 83 10.45 21.47 4.07
N GLY A 84 9.81 20.84 5.05
CA GLY A 84 10.26 19.58 5.65
C GLY A 84 9.63 18.35 4.96
N CYS A 85 10.15 17.16 5.26
CA CYS A 85 9.68 15.91 4.65
C CYS A 85 8.16 15.71 4.87
N ALA A 86 7.71 15.90 6.11
CA ALA A 86 6.31 15.69 6.49
C ALA A 86 5.35 16.77 5.96
N ASP A 87 5.85 17.95 5.55
CA ASP A 87 4.98 18.96 4.94
C ASP A 87 4.44 18.47 3.59
N CYS A 88 5.22 17.74 2.80
CA CYS A 88 4.77 17.17 1.54
C CYS A 88 4.11 15.80 1.73
N HIS A 89 4.77 14.90 2.47
CA HIS A 89 4.41 13.48 2.55
C HIS A 89 3.46 13.14 3.72
N GLY A 90 3.34 13.99 4.74
CA GLY A 90 2.71 13.61 6.01
C GLY A 90 3.59 12.69 6.85
N GLY A 91 2.97 11.86 7.69
CA GLY A 91 3.65 11.01 8.66
C GLY A 91 4.05 11.74 9.95
N ASP A 92 4.74 11.03 10.84
CA ASP A 92 5.19 11.55 12.14
C ASP A 92 6.71 11.74 12.17
N ALA A 93 7.13 13.00 11.97
CA ALA A 93 8.54 13.40 12.00
C ALA A 93 9.15 13.43 13.41
N THR A 94 8.35 13.17 14.47
CA THR A 94 8.86 13.10 15.85
C THR A 94 9.39 11.71 16.21
N VAL A 95 9.17 10.71 15.35
CA VAL A 95 9.65 9.35 15.54
C VAL A 95 11.03 9.20 14.92
N PHE A 96 12.02 8.87 15.75
CA PHE A 96 13.40 8.65 15.33
C PHE A 96 13.73 7.17 15.20
N LYS A 97 14.70 6.86 14.34
CA LYS A 97 15.32 5.54 14.25
C LYS A 97 15.88 5.15 15.62
N PRO A 98 15.51 3.98 16.17
CA PRO A 98 16.13 3.49 17.38
C PRO A 98 17.66 3.32 17.22
N ASP A 99 18.39 3.57 18.30
CA ASP A 99 19.83 3.45 18.32
C ASP A 99 20.26 2.01 18.03
N GLY A 100 21.24 1.87 17.12
CA GLY A 100 21.76 0.56 16.73
C GLY A 100 20.78 -0.33 15.95
N SER A 101 19.59 0.15 15.59
CA SER A 101 18.64 -0.64 14.79
C SER A 101 18.86 -0.51 13.28
N HIS A 102 18.49 -1.56 12.57
CA HIS A 102 18.55 -1.69 11.13
C HIS A 102 17.20 -2.15 10.55
N GLN A 103 17.00 -1.94 9.25
CA GLN A 103 15.80 -2.41 8.55
C GLN A 103 15.66 -3.93 8.72
N GLY A 104 14.46 -4.38 9.08
CA GLY A 104 14.17 -5.77 9.42
C GLY A 104 14.16 -6.06 10.93
N ASP A 105 14.76 -5.20 11.76
CA ASP A 105 14.68 -5.34 13.22
C ASP A 105 13.28 -5.01 13.73
N THR A 106 12.82 -5.71 14.77
CA THR A 106 11.52 -5.46 15.40
C THR A 106 11.37 -4.02 15.88
N GLN A 107 12.41 -3.44 16.48
CA GLN A 107 12.39 -2.06 16.96
C GLN A 107 12.38 -1.04 15.81
N TYR A 108 13.07 -1.33 14.70
CA TYR A 108 13.04 -0.49 13.50
C TYR A 108 11.64 -0.49 12.90
N PHE A 109 11.04 -1.69 12.74
CA PHE A 109 9.69 -1.83 12.24
C PHE A 109 8.65 -1.14 13.15
N ALA A 110 8.79 -1.24 14.47
CA ALA A 110 7.92 -0.52 15.41
C ALA A 110 8.06 1.01 15.32
N ALA A 111 9.24 1.53 14.96
CA ALA A 111 9.40 2.95 14.66
C ALA A 111 8.77 3.30 13.29
N GLN A 112 8.98 2.48 12.27
CA GLN A 112 8.37 2.63 10.94
C GLN A 112 6.84 2.69 11.01
N GLU A 113 6.21 1.78 11.76
CA GLU A 113 4.76 1.73 11.97
C GLU A 113 4.19 3.01 12.62
N ARG A 114 4.99 3.69 13.45
CA ARG A 114 4.59 4.95 14.08
C ARG A 114 4.85 6.16 13.18
N ALA A 115 5.95 6.14 12.42
CA ALA A 115 6.40 7.25 11.59
C ALA A 115 5.65 7.32 10.24
N HIS A 116 5.46 6.17 9.59
CA HIS A 116 4.90 6.10 8.24
C HIS A 116 3.38 6.24 8.28
N VAL A 117 2.83 6.91 7.26
CA VAL A 117 1.41 6.76 6.95
C VAL A 117 1.20 5.32 6.49
N ARG A 118 0.31 4.58 7.15
CA ARG A 118 0.07 3.16 6.83
C ARG A 118 -0.95 3.03 5.68
N PRO A 119 -0.84 2.01 4.82
CA PRO A 119 -1.82 1.78 3.76
C PRO A 119 -3.11 1.16 4.32
N THR A 120 -4.25 1.46 3.69
CA THR A 120 -5.49 0.70 3.94
C THR A 120 -5.50 -0.64 3.22
N LEU A 121 -4.59 -0.88 2.27
CA LEU A 121 -4.45 -2.15 1.54
C LEU A 121 -3.06 -2.78 1.75
N PRO A 122 -2.68 -3.14 3.00
CA PRO A 122 -1.32 -3.57 3.33
C PRO A 122 -0.86 -4.81 2.54
N LEU A 123 -1.73 -5.79 2.27
CA LEU A 123 -1.33 -6.96 1.49
C LEU A 123 -1.05 -6.59 0.04
N THR A 124 -1.87 -5.72 -0.54
CA THR A 124 -1.76 -5.27 -1.94
C THR A 124 -0.54 -4.37 -2.15
N TRP A 125 -0.18 -3.56 -1.15
CA TRP A 125 1.03 -2.74 -1.15
C TRP A 125 2.31 -3.50 -0.77
N HIS A 126 2.22 -4.80 -0.48
CA HIS A 126 3.30 -5.62 0.06
C HIS A 126 3.90 -5.05 1.35
N TYR A 127 3.11 -4.33 2.14
CA TYR A 127 3.55 -3.72 3.37
C TYR A 127 4.12 -4.79 4.34
N PRO A 128 5.30 -4.59 4.95
CA PRO A 128 6.04 -3.33 5.08
C PRO A 128 7.17 -3.10 4.05
N ASP A 129 7.19 -3.84 2.95
CA ASP A 129 8.18 -3.64 1.90
C ASP A 129 8.09 -2.23 1.32
N SER A 130 9.25 -1.60 1.13
CA SER A 130 9.33 -0.22 0.62
C SER A 130 9.18 -0.13 -0.90
N ALA A 131 9.25 -1.27 -1.61
CA ALA A 131 9.12 -1.31 -3.05
C ALA A 131 7.64 -1.24 -3.44
N ASN A 132 7.28 -0.27 -4.29
CA ASN A 132 5.94 -0.22 -4.85
C ASN A 132 5.67 -1.48 -5.69
N PRO A 133 4.48 -2.09 -5.57
CA PRO A 133 4.11 -3.24 -6.39
C PRO A 133 4.06 -2.87 -7.87
N GLU A 134 4.25 -3.87 -8.73
CA GLU A 134 4.11 -3.69 -10.18
C GLU A 134 2.70 -3.19 -10.52
N GLY A 135 2.61 -2.12 -11.32
CA GLY A 135 1.32 -1.55 -11.70
C GLY A 135 0.60 -0.76 -10.59
N SER A 136 1.32 -0.28 -9.57
CA SER A 136 0.77 0.47 -8.42
C SER A 136 -0.09 1.70 -8.77
N PHE A 137 -0.02 2.22 -10.00
CA PHE A 137 -0.79 3.39 -10.43
C PHE A 137 -2.31 3.20 -10.34
N THR A 138 -2.83 1.98 -10.51
CA THR A 138 -4.27 1.71 -10.33
C THR A 138 -4.65 1.61 -8.86
N LEU A 139 -3.74 1.16 -7.99
CA LEU A 139 -3.95 1.01 -6.56
C LEU A 139 -4.22 2.35 -5.88
N LEU A 140 -3.61 3.42 -6.39
CA LEU A 140 -3.85 4.78 -5.92
C LEU A 140 -5.34 5.16 -5.95
N ASN A 141 -6.17 4.54 -6.81
CA ASN A 141 -7.61 4.82 -6.87
C ASN A 141 -8.42 4.14 -5.75
N ALA A 142 -7.89 3.08 -5.15
CA ALA A 142 -8.55 2.31 -4.10
C ALA A 142 -8.05 2.65 -2.69
N GLU A 143 -7.01 3.49 -2.60
CA GLU A 143 -6.30 3.79 -1.36
C GLU A 143 -6.74 5.14 -0.75
N ALA A 144 -6.53 5.28 0.56
CA ALA A 144 -6.78 6.51 1.31
C ALA A 144 -5.88 7.66 0.83
N SER A 145 -6.44 8.88 0.87
CA SER A 145 -5.77 10.09 0.39
C SER A 145 -4.46 10.39 1.11
N GLU A 146 -4.38 10.01 2.38
CA GLU A 146 -3.26 10.18 3.28
C GLU A 146 -2.08 9.31 2.84
N TYR A 147 -2.34 8.03 2.52
CA TYR A 147 -1.30 7.15 2.00
C TYR A 147 -0.91 7.51 0.57
N VAL A 148 -1.87 7.92 -0.27
CA VAL A 148 -1.58 8.46 -1.61
C VAL A 148 -0.65 9.66 -1.52
N ARG A 149 -0.89 10.60 -0.58
CA ARG A 149 0.01 11.74 -0.34
C ARG A 149 1.40 11.29 0.12
N PHE A 150 1.47 10.28 0.97
CA PHE A 150 2.74 9.74 1.47
C PHE A 150 3.61 9.15 0.37
N VAL A 151 3.06 8.36 -0.55
CA VAL A 151 3.84 7.71 -1.62
C VAL A 151 3.91 8.52 -2.92
N ASN A 152 2.96 9.44 -3.14
CA ASN A 152 2.85 10.25 -4.34
C ASN A 152 2.23 11.64 -4.05
N PRO A 153 2.97 12.57 -3.43
CA PRO A 153 2.46 13.90 -3.07
C PRO A 153 2.07 14.77 -4.29
N SER A 154 2.43 14.35 -5.51
CA SER A 154 2.08 15.01 -6.77
C SER A 154 0.76 14.56 -7.40
N ASP A 155 0.09 13.56 -6.84
CA ASP A 155 -1.22 13.11 -7.31
C ASP A 155 -2.23 14.27 -7.25
N TYR A 156 -2.88 14.59 -8.37
CA TYR A 156 -3.75 15.77 -8.46
C TYR A 156 -4.91 15.78 -7.44
N ARG A 157 -5.32 14.61 -6.93
CA ARG A 157 -6.36 14.52 -5.90
C ARG A 157 -5.89 15.14 -4.58
N ILE A 158 -4.59 15.09 -4.27
CA ILE A 158 -4.01 15.59 -3.01
C ILE A 158 -2.95 16.69 -3.19
N ALA A 159 -2.52 17.00 -4.42
CA ALA A 159 -1.43 17.95 -4.69
C ALA A 159 -1.73 19.37 -4.19
N HIS A 160 -3.00 19.72 -4.02
CA HIS A 160 -3.41 20.98 -3.41
C HIS A 160 -3.00 21.10 -1.92
N LEU A 161 -2.87 19.98 -1.21
CA LEU A 161 -2.36 19.94 0.17
C LEU A 161 -0.83 19.95 0.20
N ALA A 162 -0.17 19.16 -0.65
CA ALA A 162 1.29 19.04 -0.64
C ALA A 162 2.03 20.18 -1.37
N CYS A 163 1.45 20.72 -2.43
CA CYS A 163 2.10 21.69 -3.32
C CYS A 163 1.28 22.98 -3.51
N GLY A 164 0.00 22.97 -3.14
CA GLY A 164 -0.99 23.99 -3.53
C GLY A 164 -0.68 25.39 -3.02
N ASN A 165 -0.10 25.54 -1.82
CA ASN A 165 0.21 26.85 -1.27
C ASN A 165 1.26 27.64 -2.08
N CYS A 166 2.02 26.97 -2.96
CA CYS A 166 2.94 27.60 -3.92
C CYS A 166 2.51 27.42 -5.39
N HIS A 167 1.83 26.31 -5.71
CA HIS A 167 1.53 25.88 -7.09
C HIS A 167 0.03 25.81 -7.42
N ALA A 168 -0.83 26.48 -6.64
CA ALA A 168 -2.29 26.44 -6.81
C ALA A 168 -2.75 26.69 -8.25
N GLU A 169 -2.20 27.71 -8.93
CA GLU A 169 -2.62 28.08 -10.28
C GLU A 169 -2.35 26.96 -11.30
N ILE A 170 -1.13 26.39 -11.29
CA ILE A 170 -0.77 25.33 -12.23
C ILE A 170 -1.51 24.02 -11.90
N ILE A 171 -1.73 23.71 -10.63
CA ILE A 171 -2.53 22.56 -10.21
C ILE A 171 -3.97 22.72 -10.69
N ALA A 172 -4.56 23.91 -10.52
CA ALA A 172 -5.92 24.19 -10.98
C ALA A 172 -6.04 24.07 -12.51
N LYS A 173 -5.06 24.57 -13.26
CA LYS A 173 -5.02 24.46 -14.72
C LYS A 173 -4.80 23.04 -15.23
N ALA A 174 -4.09 22.21 -14.46
CA ALA A 174 -3.79 20.83 -14.84
C ALA A 174 -4.93 19.85 -14.52
N LYS A 175 -5.75 20.17 -13.50
CA LYS A 175 -6.97 19.43 -13.20
C LYS A 175 -7.95 19.60 -14.38
N ARG A 176 -8.47 18.47 -14.87
CA ARG A 176 -9.43 18.38 -15.97
C ARG A 176 -10.75 17.83 -15.46
#